data_AF-A0AAE3HSJ8-F1
#
_entry.id   AF-A0AAE3HSJ8-F1
#
_cell.length_a   1.000
_cell.length_b   1.000
_cell.length_c   1.000
_cell.angle_alpha   90.00
_cell.angle_beta   90.00
_cell.angle_gamma   90.00
#
_symmetry.space_group_name_H-M   'P 1'
#
loop_
_entity.id
_entity.type
_entity.pdbx_description
1 polymer ?
#
loop_
_entity_poly.entity_id
_entity_poly.type
_entity_poly.pdbx_seq_one_letter_code
_entity_poly.pdbx_strand_id
1 'polypeptide(L)'
;MTQSEEMIKIIKEIMILIEYDYIGKENRYYKYFEIVLERLNKPHDLKKMVKELRGLFGGMGTFNDFLLHKDLVTLLIEENDRLEEQKENLFSLCEEILGSDFK
;
A
#
# COMPACT_ATOMS: atom_id res chain seq x y z
N MET A 1 14.53 12.60 -4.73
CA MET A 1 13.20 12.20 -4.29
C MET A 1 13.28 11.99 -2.79
N THR A 2 12.40 12.61 -2.02
CA THR A 2 12.31 12.39 -0.56
C THR A 2 11.59 11.07 -0.29
N GLN A 3 11.78 10.50 0.90
CA GLN A 3 11.05 9.29 1.31
C GLN A 3 9.52 9.46 1.26
N SER A 4 9.01 10.66 1.56
CA SER A 4 7.58 10.97 1.39
C SER A 4 7.14 10.97 -0.06
N GLU A 5 7.93 11.53 -0.98
CA GLU A 5 7.62 11.52 -2.42
C GLU A 5 7.63 10.10 -3.00
N GLU A 6 8.57 9.26 -2.56
CA GLU A 6 8.66 7.86 -2.95
C GLU A 6 7.47 7.06 -2.43
N MET A 7 7.08 7.27 -1.17
CA MET A 7 5.87 6.66 -0.60
C MET A 7 4.60 7.05 -1.35
N ILE A 8 4.46 8.34 -1.69
CA ILE A 8 3.34 8.82 -2.50
C ILE A 8 3.30 8.10 -3.86
N LYS A 9 4.47 7.92 -4.50
CA LYS A 9 4.57 7.21 -5.79
C LYS A 9 4.08 5.77 -5.66
N ILE A 10 4.61 5.01 -4.69
CA ILE A 10 4.24 3.60 -4.48
C ILE A 10 2.75 3.47 -4.18
N ILE A 11 2.20 4.31 -3.29
CA ILE A 11 0.78 4.27 -2.93
C ILE A 11 -0.11 4.57 -4.14
N LYS A 12 0.28 5.49 -5.02
CA LYS A 12 -0.46 5.76 -6.27
C LYS A 12 -0.48 4.56 -7.21
N GLU A 13 0.64 3.85 -7.36
CA GLU A 13 0.69 2.64 -8.18
C GLU A 13 -0.22 1.54 -7.61
N ILE A 14 -0.19 1.34 -6.29
CA ILE A 14 -1.13 0.43 -5.60
C ILE A 14 -2.57 0.84 -5.88
N MET A 15 -2.90 2.13 -5.71
CA MET A 15 -4.25 2.64 -5.93
C MET A 15 -4.75 2.39 -7.36
N ILE A 16 -3.90 2.58 -8.37
CA ILE A 16 -4.23 2.27 -9.77
C ILE A 16 -4.57 0.78 -9.93
N LEU A 17 -3.75 -0.12 -9.40
CA LEU A 17 -3.97 -1.58 -9.49
C LEU A 17 -5.28 -2.00 -8.81
N ILE A 18 -5.62 -1.41 -7.66
CA ILE A 18 -6.81 -1.80 -6.89
C ILE A 18 -8.09 -1.04 -7.29
N GLU A 19 -8.01 -0.01 -8.14
CA GLU A 19 -9.15 0.75 -8.67
C GLU A 19 -9.63 0.19 -10.01
N TYR A 20 -8.71 -0.02 -10.95
CA TYR A 20 -9.06 -0.41 -12.32
C TYR A 20 -9.57 -1.85 -12.42
N ASP A 21 -9.05 -2.75 -11.59
CA ASP A 21 -9.33 -4.18 -11.69
C ASP A 21 -10.24 -4.71 -10.57
N TYR A 22 -10.82 -3.81 -9.77
CA TYR A 22 -11.74 -4.17 -8.69
C TYR A 22 -13.21 -3.95 -9.07
N ILE A 23 -13.92 -5.05 -9.29
CA ILE A 23 -15.39 -5.06 -9.41
C ILE A 23 -15.99 -5.23 -8.01
N GLY A 24 -16.00 -4.16 -7.21
CA GLY A 24 -16.62 -4.18 -5.88
C GLY A 24 -16.94 -2.80 -5.34
N LYS A 25 -18.13 -2.67 -4.75
CA LYS A 25 -18.58 -1.47 -4.05
C LYS A 25 -17.80 -1.37 -2.73
N GLU A 26 -16.96 -0.35 -2.61
CA GLU A 26 -16.07 -0.05 -1.46
C GLU A 26 -14.83 -0.94 -1.28
N ASN A 27 -13.80 -0.66 -2.07
CA ASN A 27 -12.45 -1.09 -1.73
C ASN A 27 -11.94 -0.32 -0.49
N ARG A 28 -12.03 -0.94 0.69
CA ARG A 28 -11.57 -0.36 1.97
C ARG A 28 -10.11 0.10 1.94
N TYR A 29 -9.26 -0.57 1.15
CA TYR A 29 -7.85 -0.21 1.01
C TYR A 29 -7.67 1.00 0.13
N TYR A 30 -8.47 1.15 -0.94
CA TYR A 30 -8.46 2.36 -1.75
C TYR A 30 -8.79 3.60 -0.90
N LYS A 31 -9.88 3.54 -0.13
CA LYS A 31 -10.25 4.63 0.80
C LYS A 31 -9.19 4.89 1.87
N TYR A 32 -8.57 3.83 2.39
CA TYR A 32 -7.46 3.97 3.35
C TYR A 32 -6.27 4.71 2.71
N PHE A 33 -5.88 4.31 1.49
CA PHE A 33 -4.76 4.93 0.79
C PHE A 33 -5.07 6.36 0.33
N GLU A 34 -6.31 6.70 -0.02
CA GLU A 34 -6.74 8.10 -0.22
C GLU A 34 -6.45 8.96 1.01
N ILE A 35 -6.85 8.51 2.20
CA ILE A 35 -6.61 9.23 3.45
C ILE A 35 -5.11 9.37 3.73
N VAL A 36 -4.33 8.32 3.45
CA VAL A 36 -2.87 8.37 3.61
C VAL A 36 -2.25 9.39 2.65
N LEU A 37 -2.64 9.39 1.37
CA LEU A 37 -2.17 10.37 0.40
C LEU A 37 -2.52 11.79 0.81
N GLU A 38 -3.75 12.04 1.29
CA GLU A 38 -4.15 13.36 1.76
C GLU A 38 -3.25 13.86 2.89
N ARG A 39 -2.89 12.97 3.84
CA ARG A 39 -2.00 13.28 4.96
C ARG A 39 -0.56 13.52 4.50
N LEU A 40 -0.03 12.72 3.56
CA LEU A 40 1.32 12.88 3.01
C LEU A 40 1.49 14.19 2.23
N ASN A 41 0.42 14.72 1.63
CA ASN A 41 0.44 15.99 0.90
C ASN A 41 0.33 17.25 1.78
N LYS A 42 0.26 17.08 3.12
CA LYS A 42 0.26 18.17 4.11
C LYS A 42 1.51 18.05 4.98
N PRO A 43 1.89 19.07 5.77
CA PRO A 43 2.93 18.89 6.79
C PRO A 43 2.59 17.72 7.72
N HIS A 44 3.50 16.75 7.84
CA HIS A 44 3.26 15.49 8.52
C HIS A 44 4.49 14.98 9.27
N ASP A 45 4.26 14.11 10.26
CA ASP A 45 5.30 13.28 10.88
C ASP A 45 5.37 11.96 10.12
N LEU A 46 6.38 11.83 9.25
CA LEU A 46 6.56 10.66 8.39
C LEU A 46 6.77 9.37 9.22
N LYS A 47 7.52 9.42 10.32
CA LYS A 47 7.75 8.24 11.16
C LYS A 47 6.46 7.75 11.81
N LYS A 48 5.62 8.67 12.30
CA LYS A 48 4.32 8.30 12.85
C LYS A 48 3.41 7.66 11.80
N MET A 49 3.34 8.25 10.60
CA MET A 49 2.55 7.70 9.50
C MET A 49 3.02 6.31 9.08
N VAL A 50 4.33 6.11 8.99
CA VAL A 50 4.93 4.82 8.63
C VAL A 50 4.60 3.74 9.66
N LYS A 51 4.60 4.05 10.96
CA LYS A 51 4.17 3.08 11.99
C LYS A 51 2.74 2.60 11.78
N GLU A 52 1.84 3.50 11.37
CA GLU A 52 0.45 3.16 11.06
C GLU A 52 0.35 2.32 9.78
N LEU A 53 1.10 2.67 8.73
CA LEU A 53 1.15 1.95 7.46
C LEU A 53 1.73 0.55 7.60
N ARG A 54 2.78 0.38 8.39
CA ARG A 54 3.40 -0.92 8.68
C ARG A 54 2.38 -1.94 9.21
N GLY A 55 1.36 -1.46 9.93
CA GLY A 55 0.27 -2.31 10.43
C GLY A 55 -0.52 -3.03 9.33
N LEU A 56 -0.49 -2.55 8.08
CA LEU A 56 -1.11 -3.20 6.93
C LEU A 56 -0.49 -4.55 6.56
N PHE A 57 0.75 -4.79 7.00
CA PHE A 57 1.54 -5.98 6.66
C PHE A 57 1.59 -7.00 7.82
N GLY A 58 0.87 -6.75 8.91
CA GLY A 58 0.89 -7.59 10.10
C GLY A 58 -0.32 -8.52 10.22
N GLY A 59 -0.15 -9.82 9.97
CA GLY A 59 -1.12 -10.87 10.28
C GLY A 59 -2.01 -11.31 9.11
N MET A 60 -2.76 -12.40 9.33
CA MET A 60 -3.67 -13.00 8.34
C MET A 60 -4.90 -12.12 8.08
N GLY A 61 -5.32 -12.00 6.82
CA GLY A 61 -6.46 -11.21 6.36
C GLY A 61 -6.19 -9.70 6.24
N THR A 62 -4.91 -9.31 6.23
CA THR A 62 -4.49 -7.91 6.06
C THR A 62 -4.27 -7.55 4.59
N PHE A 63 -3.78 -6.33 4.32
CA PHE A 63 -3.48 -5.92 2.95
C PHE A 63 -2.43 -6.82 2.30
N ASN A 64 -1.56 -7.43 3.11
CA ASN A 64 -0.58 -8.42 2.66
C ASN A 64 -1.23 -9.56 1.87
N ASP A 65 -2.38 -10.06 2.32
CA ASP A 65 -3.08 -11.20 1.70
C ASP A 65 -4.07 -10.77 0.60
N PHE A 66 -4.12 -9.48 0.27
CA PHE A 66 -5.05 -8.95 -0.72
C PHE A 66 -4.64 -9.37 -2.13
N LEU A 67 -5.59 -9.93 -2.89
CA LEU A 67 -5.40 -10.39 -4.26
C LEU A 67 -6.50 -9.84 -5.18
N LEU A 68 -6.08 -9.42 -6.37
CA LEU A 68 -6.91 -8.88 -7.44
C LEU A 68 -7.61 -10.00 -8.19
N HIS A 69 -8.92 -9.81 -8.40
CA HIS A 69 -9.77 -10.73 -9.13
C HIS A 69 -10.69 -9.96 -10.08
N LYS A 70 -10.82 -10.46 -11.31
CA LYS A 70 -11.82 -10.00 -12.27
C LYS A 70 -13.11 -10.80 -12.13
N ASP A 71 -14.23 -10.09 -12.13
CA ASP A 71 -15.59 -10.63 -11.95
C ASP A 71 -15.70 -11.55 -10.72
N LEU A 72 -14.91 -11.28 -9.67
CA LEU A 72 -14.80 -12.05 -8.42
C LEU A 72 -14.31 -13.50 -8.57
N VAL A 73 -13.94 -13.94 -9.78
CA VAL A 73 -13.66 -15.36 -10.07
C VAL A 73 -12.30 -15.57 -10.72
N THR A 74 -11.84 -14.65 -11.56
CA THR A 74 -10.58 -14.82 -12.30
C THR A 74 -9.45 -14.12 -11.57
N LEU A 75 -8.47 -14.87 -11.06
CA LEU A 75 -7.26 -14.31 -10.49
C LEU A 75 -6.45 -13.60 -11.57
N LEU A 76 -6.06 -12.35 -11.31
CA LEU A 76 -5.29 -11.51 -12.23
C LEU A 76 -3.79 -11.66 -11.93
N ILE A 77 -3.14 -12.65 -12.55
CA ILE A 77 -1.78 -13.08 -12.17
C ILE A 77 -0.78 -11.94 -12.33
N GLU A 78 -0.71 -11.31 -13.51
CA GLU A 78 0.29 -10.27 -13.80
C GLU A 78 0.10 -9.02 -12.93
N GLU A 79 -1.15 -8.64 -12.67
CA GLU A 79 -1.49 -7.51 -11.80
C GLU A 79 -1.19 -7.82 -10.34
N ASN A 80 -1.39 -9.06 -9.90
CA ASN A 80 -1.02 -9.49 -8.56
C ASN A 80 0.49 -9.54 -8.37
N ASP A 81 1.26 -9.96 -9.38
CA ASP A 81 2.73 -9.92 -9.32
C ASP A 81 3.23 -8.47 -9.16
N ARG A 82 2.63 -7.53 -9.92
CA ARG A 82 2.93 -6.09 -9.78
C ARG A 82 2.49 -5.53 -8.43
N LEU A 83 1.33 -5.95 -7.93
CA LEU A 83 0.83 -5.53 -6.62
C LEU A 83 1.75 -6.03 -5.50
N GLU A 84 2.25 -7.27 -5.61
CA GLU A 84 3.19 -7.85 -4.65
C GLU A 84 4.51 -7.08 -4.62
N GLU A 85 5.05 -6.72 -5.79
CA GLU A 85 6.22 -5.86 -5.89
C GLU A 85 5.98 -4.51 -5.17
N GLN A 86 4.81 -3.88 -5.35
CA GLN A 86 4.51 -2.63 -4.67
C GLN A 86 4.30 -2.79 -3.15
N LYS A 87 3.74 -3.91 -2.70
CA LYS A 87 3.65 -4.25 -1.26
C LYS A 87 5.05 -4.36 -0.64
N GLU A 88 5.96 -5.10 -1.29
CA GLU A 88 7.34 -5.26 -0.85
C GLU A 88 8.09 -3.92 -0.82
N ASN A 89 7.93 -3.09 -1.86
CA ASN A 89 8.52 -1.76 -1.92
C ASN A 89 8.00 -0.86 -0.80
N LEU A 90 6.68 -0.85 -0.56
CA LEU A 90 6.08 -0.04 0.51
C LEU A 90 6.55 -0.51 1.89
N PHE A 91 6.61 -1.82 2.12
CA PHE A 91 7.10 -2.39 3.37
C PHE A 91 8.57 -2.05 3.61
N SER A 92 9.43 -2.24 2.60
CA SER A 92 10.86 -1.96 2.69
C SER A 92 11.13 -0.49 2.99
N LEU A 93 10.42 0.42 2.31
CA LEU A 93 10.51 1.85 2.58
C LEU A 93 10.05 2.19 4.01
N CYS A 94 9.02 1.50 4.53
CA CYS A 94 8.60 1.65 5.91
C CYS A 94 9.71 1.23 6.89
N GLU A 95 10.36 0.09 6.68
CA GLU A 95 11.47 -0.36 7.52
C GLU A 95 12.68 0.59 7.46
N GLU A 96 12.99 1.11 6.27
CA GLU A 96 14.07 2.10 6.10
C GLU A 96 13.81 3.38 6.89
N ILE A 97 12.59 3.94 6.79
CA ILE A 97 12.20 5.19 7.48
C ILE A 97 12.19 5.02 8.99
N LEU A 98 11.71 3.87 9.48
CA LEU A 98 11.73 3.58 10.91
C LEU A 98 13.16 3.46 11.44
N GLY A 99 14.12 3.17 10.55
CA GLY A 99 15.44 2.67 10.90
C GLY A 99 15.25 1.25 11.39
N SER A 100 15.92 0.29 10.77
CA SER A 100 15.86 -1.11 11.22
C SER A 100 16.32 -1.20 12.68
N ASP A 101 15.39 -1.11 13.63
CA ASP A 101 15.60 -1.23 15.08
C ASP A 101 15.92 -2.69 15.49
N PHE A 102 16.38 -3.51 14.54
CA PHE A 102 16.86 -4.87 14.75
C PHE A 102 18.24 -5.00 14.10
N LYS A 103 19.26 -4.65 14.87
CA LYS A 103 20.55 -5.34 14.86
C LYS A 103 20.50 -6.47 15.88
#